data_AF-A0A9X4PG99-F1
#
_entry.id   AF-A0A9X4PG99-F1
#
_cell.length_a   1.000
_cell.length_b   1.000
_cell.length_c   1.000
_cell.angle_alpha   90.00
_cell.angle_beta   90.00
_cell.angle_gamma   90.00
#
_symmetry.space_group_name_H-M   'P 1'
#
loop_
_entity.id
_entity.type
_entity.pdbx_description
1 polymer ?
#
loop_
_entity_poly.entity_id
_entity_poly.type
_entity_poly.pdbx_seq_one_letter_code
_entity_poly.pdbx_strand_id
1 'polypeptide(L)'
;MVKDYKKGHRKRLREKIILDSGQSLLDYEVLEHILYSAYSRIDVKPVAKSLIENFGSLNKVFNADLEALRNIDGVNNAAISAIFCVKQAFVRSAREEIKDLPIINNCNPNYGLERSEKRLESG
;
A
#
# COMPACT_ATOMS: atom_id res chain seq x y z
N MET A 1 -34.33 19.24 -4.51
CA MET A 1 -34.28 17.80 -4.15
C MET A 1 -32.82 17.37 -4.13
N VAL A 2 -32.18 17.36 -2.96
CA VAL A 2 -30.76 16.97 -2.82
C VAL A 2 -30.70 15.45 -2.97
N LYS A 3 -30.12 14.96 -4.07
CA LYS A 3 -29.94 13.51 -4.32
C LYS A 3 -29.09 12.96 -3.17
N ASP A 4 -29.63 12.01 -2.42
CA ASP A 4 -28.92 11.36 -1.32
C ASP A 4 -27.85 10.41 -1.87
N TYR A 5 -26.71 10.97 -2.30
CA TYR A 5 -25.58 10.25 -2.92
C TYR A 5 -24.98 9.17 -2.03
N LYS A 6 -25.29 9.17 -0.73
CA LYS A 6 -24.79 8.20 0.24
C LYS A 6 -25.44 6.82 0.09
N LYS A 7 -26.74 6.78 -0.26
CA LYS A 7 -27.57 5.56 -0.21
C LYS A 7 -27.24 4.47 -1.25
N GLY A 8 -26.30 4.72 -2.15
CA GLY A 8 -25.84 3.72 -3.14
C GLY A 8 -24.34 3.73 -3.37
N HIS A 9 -23.57 4.47 -2.56
CA HIS A 9 -22.12 4.61 -2.80
C HIS A 9 -21.38 3.28 -2.64
N ARG A 10 -21.63 2.54 -1.55
CA ARG A 10 -21.10 1.19 -1.31
C ARG A 10 -21.35 0.22 -2.48
N LYS A 11 -22.57 0.27 -3.05
CA LYS A 11 -22.97 -0.58 -4.17
C LYS A 11 -22.22 -0.19 -5.45
N ARG A 12 -22.22 1.10 -5.81
CA ARG A 12 -21.51 1.63 -6.98
C ARG A 12 -20.01 1.35 -6.93
N LEU A 13 -19.41 1.45 -5.74
CA LEU A 13 -17.98 1.17 -5.56
C LEU A 13 -17.66 -0.31 -5.80
N ARG A 14 -18.51 -1.20 -5.28
CA ARG A 14 -18.41 -2.64 -5.52
C ARG A 14 -18.59 -2.99 -6.99
N GLU A 15 -19.59 -2.40 -7.65
CA GLU A 15 -19.83 -2.58 -9.08
C GLU A 15 -18.63 -2.12 -9.92
N LYS A 16 -18.04 -0.96 -9.57
CA LYS A 16 -16.83 -0.46 -10.21
C LYS A 16 -15.67 -1.45 -10.08
N ILE A 17 -15.37 -1.94 -8.87
CA ILE A 17 -14.33 -2.95 -8.63
C ILE A 17 -14.54 -4.19 -9.50
N ILE A 18 -15.77 -4.70 -9.57
CA ILE A 18 -16.06 -5.92 -10.33
C ILE A 18 -15.90 -5.68 -11.84
N LEU A 19 -16.21 -4.48 -12.34
CA LEU A 19 -16.19 -4.16 -13.76
C LEU A 19 -14.77 -4.09 -14.34
N ASP A 20 -13.83 -3.45 -13.65
CA ASP A 20 -12.49 -3.16 -14.16
C ASP A 20 -11.35 -3.61 -13.23
N SER A 21 -11.65 -4.53 -12.30
CA SER A 21 -10.73 -4.94 -11.24
C SER A 21 -10.23 -3.78 -10.37
N GLY A 22 -10.98 -2.68 -10.32
CA GLY A 22 -10.68 -1.50 -9.53
C GLY A 22 -9.66 -0.54 -10.15
N GLN A 23 -9.31 -0.68 -11.43
CA GLN A 23 -8.33 0.20 -12.09
C GLN A 23 -8.75 1.67 -12.13
N SER A 24 -10.05 1.97 -12.17
CA SER A 24 -10.57 3.35 -12.15
C SER A 24 -10.86 3.91 -10.76
N LEU A 25 -10.49 3.20 -9.69
CA LEU A 25 -10.65 3.71 -8.32
C LEU A 25 -9.54 4.69 -7.99
N LEU A 26 -9.91 5.74 -7.26
CA LEU A 26 -8.94 6.60 -6.59
C LEU A 26 -8.39 5.90 -5.34
N ASP A 27 -7.20 6.30 -4.90
CA ASP A 27 -6.55 5.74 -3.69
C ASP A 27 -7.47 5.71 -2.46
N TYR A 28 -8.16 6.83 -2.19
CA TYR A 28 -9.10 6.90 -1.07
C TYR A 28 -10.35 6.03 -1.30
N GLU A 29 -10.74 5.77 -2.55
CA GLU A 29 -11.88 4.91 -2.88
C GLU A 29 -11.54 3.44 -2.62
N VAL A 30 -10.32 3.01 -2.94
CA VAL A 30 -9.81 1.68 -2.56
C VAL A 30 -9.82 1.53 -1.04
N LEU A 31 -9.28 2.52 -0.34
CA LEU A 31 -9.23 2.50 1.12
C LEU A 31 -10.63 2.52 1.75
N GLU A 32 -11.55 3.32 1.21
CA GLU A 32 -12.95 3.34 1.63
C GLU A 32 -13.59 1.95 1.51
N HIS A 33 -13.33 1.23 0.43
CA HIS A 33 -13.85 -0.11 0.23
C HIS A 33 -13.31 -1.11 1.26
N ILE A 34 -11.99 -1.08 1.52
CA ILE A 34 -11.34 -1.91 2.55
C ILE A 34 -12.00 -1.67 3.91
N LEU A 35 -12.21 -0.40 4.27
CA LEU A 35 -12.77 0.00 5.56
C LEU A 35 -14.25 -0.42 5.73
N TYR A 36 -15.02 -0.68 4.67
CA TYR A 36 -16.38 -1.21 4.85
C TYR A 36 -16.43 -2.54 5.61
N SER A 37 -15.35 -3.33 5.59
CA SER A 37 -15.24 -4.54 6.40
C SER A 37 -15.15 -4.25 7.91
N ALA A 38 -14.63 -3.09 8.28
CA ALA A 38 -14.47 -2.63 9.67
C ALA A 38 -15.66 -1.80 10.17
N TYR A 39 -16.45 -1.19 9.28
CA TYR A 39 -17.54 -0.28 9.65
C TYR A 39 -18.88 -0.64 8.99
N SER A 40 -19.84 -1.10 9.80
CA SER A 40 -21.14 -1.58 9.32
C SER A 40 -22.11 -0.46 8.91
N ARG A 41 -22.14 0.68 9.62
CA ARG A 41 -23.21 1.71 9.48
C ARG A 41 -22.74 3.16 9.43
N ILE A 42 -21.44 3.40 9.34
CA ILE A 42 -20.84 4.74 9.37
C ILE A 42 -20.36 5.13 7.96
N ASP A 43 -20.43 6.43 7.66
CA ASP A 43 -19.78 7.03 6.50
C ASP A 43 -18.26 7.01 6.71
N VAL A 44 -17.59 6.07 6.05
CA VAL A 44 -16.12 5.86 6.15
C VAL A 44 -15.34 6.70 5.14
N LYS A 45 -16.02 7.38 4.22
CA LYS A 45 -15.37 8.24 3.23
C LYS A 45 -14.48 9.32 3.87
N PRO A 46 -14.90 10.02 4.94
CA PRO A 46 -14.05 11.00 5.61
C PRO A 46 -12.79 10.37 6.22
N VAL A 47 -12.89 9.17 6.80
CA VAL A 47 -11.76 8.44 7.37
C VAL A 47 -10.76 8.05 6.28
N ALA A 48 -11.25 7.47 5.18
CA ALA A 48 -10.40 7.10 4.05
C ALA A 48 -9.67 8.29 3.44
N LYS A 49 -10.36 9.43 3.29
CA LYS A 49 -9.73 10.68 2.84
C LYS A 49 -8.69 11.19 3.83
N SER A 50 -9.03 11.23 5.13
CA SER A 50 -8.11 11.69 6.17
C SER A 50 -6.83 10.87 6.20
N LEU A 51 -6.92 9.54 6.02
CA LEU A 51 -5.76 8.67 5.91
C LEU A 51 -4.89 9.04 4.70
N ILE A 52 -5.48 9.22 3.52
CA ILE A 52 -4.71 9.62 2.33
C ILE A 52 -4.13 11.02 2.47
N GLU A 53 -4.84 11.97 3.07
CA GLU A 53 -4.36 13.34 3.28
C GLU A 53 -3.19 13.40 4.28
N ASN A 54 -3.24 12.61 5.36
CA ASN A 54 -2.18 12.59 6.37
C ASN A 54 -0.94 11.79 5.93
N PHE A 55 -1.13 10.65 5.26
CA PHE A 55 -0.01 9.78 4.86
C PHE A 55 0.46 10.04 3.43
N GLY A 56 -0.37 10.59 2.56
CA GLY A 56 -0.04 11.01 1.19
C GLY A 56 -0.20 9.94 0.10
N SER A 57 -0.26 8.64 0.44
CA SER A 57 -0.52 7.58 -0.53
C SER A 57 -1.01 6.29 0.12
N LEU A 58 -1.65 5.41 -0.66
CA LEU A 58 -2.04 4.07 -0.19
C LEU A 58 -0.87 3.28 0.40
N ASN A 59 0.29 3.30 -0.26
CA ASN A 59 1.49 2.61 0.22
C ASN A 59 1.92 3.13 1.61
N LYS A 60 1.93 4.46 1.79
CA LYS A 60 2.29 5.05 3.08
C LYS A 60 1.25 4.73 4.16
N VAL A 61 -0.04 4.63 3.84
CA VAL A 61 -1.08 4.16 4.78
C VAL A 61 -0.83 2.71 5.21
N PHE A 62 -0.55 1.80 4.26
CA PHE A 62 -0.27 0.39 4.59
C PHE A 62 1.02 0.22 5.39
N ASN A 63 1.97 1.14 5.25
CA ASN A 63 3.23 1.13 5.97
C ASN A 63 3.29 2.00 7.22
N ALA A 64 2.19 2.69 7.56
CA ALA A 64 2.12 3.50 8.76
C ALA A 64 2.19 2.66 10.05
N ASP A 65 2.79 3.26 11.07
CA ASP A 65 2.90 2.67 12.40
C ASP A 65 1.54 2.67 13.11
N LEU A 66 1.36 1.76 14.08
CA LEU A 66 0.13 1.61 14.85
C LEU A 66 -0.32 2.93 15.49
N GLU A 67 0.61 3.62 16.16
CA GLU A 67 0.31 4.87 16.86
C GLU A 67 -0.05 6.02 15.90
N ALA A 68 0.60 6.06 14.72
CA ALA A 68 0.27 7.04 13.70
C ALA A 68 -1.15 6.85 13.16
N LEU A 69 -1.57 5.60 12.92
CA LEU A 69 -2.93 5.29 12.49
C LEU A 69 -3.98 5.61 13.57
N ARG A 70 -3.67 5.36 14.85
CA ARG A 70 -4.55 5.67 15.99
C ARG A 70 -4.81 7.16 16.17
N ASN A 71 -3.87 8.01 15.77
CA ASN A 71 -4.01 9.47 15.87
C ASN A 71 -4.97 10.07 14.84
N ILE A 72 -5.44 9.29 13.87
CA ILE A 72 -6.41 9.75 12.87
C ILE A 72 -7.83 9.61 13.42
N ASP A 73 -8.59 10.71 13.40
CA ASP A 73 -9.97 10.71 13.88
C ASP A 73 -10.84 9.69 13.13
N GLY A 74 -11.69 9.00 13.89
CA GLY A 74 -12.56 7.94 13.40
C GLY A 74 -11.87 6.59 13.12
N VAL A 75 -10.54 6.47 13.18
CA VAL A 75 -9.83 5.19 13.03
C VAL A 75 -9.93 4.37 14.32
N ASN A 76 -10.42 3.13 14.20
CA ASN A 76 -10.53 2.19 15.32
C ASN A 76 -9.66 0.94 15.09
N ASN A 77 -9.56 0.07 16.11
CA ASN A 77 -8.77 -1.16 16.01
C ASN A 77 -9.23 -2.09 14.87
N ALA A 78 -10.52 -2.08 14.50
CA ALA A 78 -11.02 -2.89 13.38
C ALA A 78 -10.52 -2.35 12.03
N ALA A 79 -10.47 -1.03 11.86
CA ALA A 79 -9.92 -0.38 10.68
C ALA A 79 -8.42 -0.67 10.53
N ILE A 80 -7.67 -0.53 11.62
CA ILE A 80 -6.23 -0.84 11.66
C ILE A 80 -6.00 -2.32 11.32
N SER A 81 -6.79 -3.22 11.89
CA SER A 81 -6.72 -4.65 11.59
C SER A 81 -6.98 -4.93 10.10
N ALA A 82 -7.97 -4.26 9.48
CA ALA A 82 -8.25 -4.42 8.05
C ALA A 82 -7.08 -3.94 7.18
N ILE A 83 -6.52 -2.76 7.50
CA ILE A 83 -5.34 -2.19 6.81
C ILE A 83 -4.14 -3.16 6.92
N PHE A 84 -3.85 -3.65 8.12
CA PHE A 84 -2.75 -4.59 8.32
C PHE A 84 -2.98 -5.94 7.63
N CYS A 85 -4.22 -6.43 7.61
CA CYS A 85 -4.56 -7.67 6.90
C CYS A 85 -4.27 -7.53 5.39
N VAL A 86 -4.70 -6.44 4.77
CA VAL A 86 -4.44 -6.16 3.34
C VAL A 86 -2.94 -6.01 3.07
N LYS A 87 -2.20 -5.27 3.91
CA LYS A 87 -0.74 -5.17 3.83
C LYS A 87 -0.09 -6.56 3.83
N GLN A 88 -0.49 -7.40 4.76
CA GLN A 88 0.09 -8.72 4.94
C GLN A 88 -0.28 -9.68 3.79
N ALA A 89 -1.46 -9.55 3.20
CA ALA A 89 -1.83 -10.28 1.99
C ALA A 89 -0.93 -9.86 0.80
N PHE A 90 -0.75 -8.55 0.60
CA PHE A 90 0.13 -8.01 -0.44
C PHE A 90 1.58 -8.48 -0.27
N VAL A 91 2.14 -8.38 0.94
CA VAL A 91 3.52 -8.82 1.22
C VAL A 91 3.70 -10.32 0.98
N ARG A 92 2.72 -11.15 1.32
CA ARG A 92 2.78 -12.60 1.05
C ARG A 92 2.73 -12.90 -0.44
N SER A 93 1.80 -12.29 -1.17
CA SER A 93 1.68 -12.43 -2.63
C SER A 93 2.97 -12.04 -3.34
N ALA A 94 3.54 -10.87 -3.01
CA ALA A 94 4.77 -10.39 -3.63
C ALA A 94 5.97 -11.30 -3.32
N ARG A 95 6.03 -11.90 -2.13
CA ARG A 95 7.08 -12.86 -1.77
C ARG A 95 6.97 -14.17 -2.53
N GLU A 96 5.77 -14.61 -2.87
CA GLU A 96 5.56 -15.81 -3.68
C GLU A 96 6.08 -15.60 -5.10
N GLU A 97 5.77 -14.47 -5.72
CA GLU A 97 6.29 -14.12 -7.05
C GLU A 97 7.83 -14.07 -7.08
N ILE A 98 8.47 -13.54 -6.04
CA ILE A 98 9.94 -13.45 -5.95
C ILE A 98 10.60 -14.82 -5.80
N LYS A 99 9.96 -15.78 -5.11
CA LYS A 99 10.53 -17.13 -4.93
C LYS A 99 10.74 -17.86 -6.26
N ASP A 100 9.94 -17.55 -7.26
CA ASP A 100 9.99 -18.18 -8.58
C ASP A 100 10.98 -17.49 -9.53
N LEU A 101 11.63 -16.40 -9.10
CA LEU A 101 12.63 -15.70 -9.89
C LEU A 101 14.04 -16.25 -9.65
N PRO A 102 14.90 -16.33 -10.70
CA PRO A 102 16.29 -16.71 -10.52
C PRO A 102 17.00 -15.69 -9.63
N ILE A 103 17.58 -16.16 -8.53
CA ILE A 103 18.36 -15.33 -7.61
C ILE A 103 19.63 -14.90 -8.34
N ILE A 104 19.70 -13.62 -8.72
CA ILE A 104 20.93 -13.01 -9.23
C ILE A 104 21.92 -12.76 -8.08
N ASN A 105 22.68 -13.79 -7.73
CA ASN A 105 23.87 -13.64 -6.89
C ASN A 105 25.03 -13.06 -7.72
N ASN A 106 25.01 -11.76 -7.99
CA ASN A 106 26.17 -11.05 -8.54
C ASN A 106 26.58 -9.89 -7.63
N CYS A 107 27.21 -10.24 -6.51
CA CYS A 107 28.20 -9.38 -5.89
C CYS A 107 29.56 -10.01 -6.20
N ASN A 108 30.14 -9.68 -7.35
CA ASN A 108 31.55 -10.02 -7.61
C ASN A 108 32.42 -8.89 -7.01
N PRO A 109 33.08 -9.10 -5.86
CA PRO A 109 33.90 -8.07 -5.21
C PRO A 109 35.21 -7.78 -5.95
N ASN A 110 35.55 -8.52 -7.02
CA ASN A 110 36.88 -8.48 -7.63
C ASN A 110 37.08 -7.45 -8.77
N TYR A 111 36.13 -6.58 -9.04
CA TYR A 111 36.34 -5.46 -9.98
C TYR A 111 36.90 -4.23 -9.24
N GLY A 112 38.19 -4.23 -8.89
CA GLY A 112 38.78 -3.03 -8.29
C GLY A 112 40.27 -2.97 -7.98
N LEU A 113 41.03 -4.06 -8.00
CA LEU A 113 42.43 -4.05 -7.53
C LEU A 113 43.42 -4.73 -8.48
N GLU A 114 43.45 -4.34 -9.75
CA GLU A 114 44.54 -4.76 -10.65
C GLU A 114 45.00 -3.63 -11.61
N ARG A 115 45.18 -2.41 -11.11
CA ARG A 115 45.91 -1.36 -11.86
C ARG A 115 46.71 -0.43 -10.95
N SER A 116 47.74 -0.94 -10.29
CA SER A 116 48.78 -0.08 -9.69
C SER A 116 50.11 -0.80 -9.40
N GLU A 117 50.56 -1.74 -10.24
CA GLU A 117 51.92 -2.32 -10.14
C GLU A 117 52.74 -2.18 -11.45
N LYS A 118 52.63 -1.04 -12.12
CA LYS A 118 53.61 -0.66 -13.18
C LYS A 118 54.01 0.81 -13.05
N ARG A 119 54.76 1.15 -12.00
CA ARG A 119 55.60 2.36 -11.97
C ARG A 119 56.69 2.27 -10.89
N LEU A 120 57.55 1.27 -10.90
CA LEU A 120 58.82 1.30 -10.15
C LEU A 120 59.90 0.42 -10.81
N GLU A 121 60.06 0.45 -12.14
CA GLU A 121 61.29 -0.04 -12.78
C GLU A 121 61.63 0.85 -13.98
N SER A 122 62.29 1.97 -13.70
CA SER A 122 63.03 2.79 -14.67
C SER A 122 64.06 3.59 -13.86
N GLY A 123 65.14 2.92 -13.49
CA GLY A 123 66.39 3.50 -12.99
C GLY A 123 67.52 3.02 -13.88
#